data_AF-A0A1Y3NRC6-F1
#
_entry.id   AF-A0A1Y3NRC6-F1
#
_cell.length_a   1.000
_cell.length_b   1.000
_cell.length_c   1.000
_cell.angle_alpha   90.00
_cell.angle_beta   90.00
_cell.angle_gamma   90.00
#
_symmetry.space_group_name_H-M   'P 1'
#
loop_
_entity.id
_entity.type
_entity.pdbx_description
1 polymer ?
#
loop_
_entity_poly.entity_id
_entity_poly.type
_entity_poly.pdbx_seq_one_letter_code
_entity_poly.pdbx_strand_id
1 'polypeptide(L)' 'MPKQVKEIKDFLIIARRKDAQSVKIKKNNRQTKFKVRCSKYLYTLVVNDQSKVKKLKQSLPPELKVENI' A
#
# COMPACT_ATOMS: atom_id res chain seq x y z
N MET A 1 -2.40 2.71 -15.71
CA MET A 1 -3.56 1.87 -15.35
C MET A 1 -3.42 1.34 -13.93
N PRO A 2 -4.50 1.28 -13.14
CA PRO A 2 -4.47 0.71 -11.79
C PRO A 2 -4.44 -0.82 -11.82
N LYS A 3 -3.76 -1.43 -10.84
CA LYS A 3 -3.75 -2.89 -10.61
C LYS A 3 -4.10 -3.17 -9.15
N GLN A 4 -4.91 -4.21 -8.92
CA GLN A 4 -5.21 -4.66 -7.57
C GLN A 4 -4.26 -5.79 -7.17
N VAL A 5 -3.76 -5.73 -5.93
CA VAL A 5 -2.98 -6.78 -5.29
C VAL A 5 -3.86 -7.42 -4.21
N LYS A 6 -3.92 -8.74 -4.17
CA LYS A 6 -4.76 -9.49 -3.22
C LYS A 6 -3.98 -9.87 -1.96
N GLU A 7 -2.74 -10.29 -2.13
CA GLU A 7 -1.89 -10.78 -1.03
C GLU A 7 -1.02 -9.68 -0.41
N ILE A 8 -0.89 -9.72 0.91
CA ILE A 8 -0.06 -8.76 1.66
C ILE A 8 1.43 -8.95 1.32
N LYS A 9 1.86 -10.20 1.13
CA LYS A 9 3.27 -10.52 0.81
C LYS A 9 3.69 -9.86 -0.49
N ASP A 10 2.90 -10.02 -1.55
CA ASP A 10 3.15 -9.41 -2.87
C ASP A 10 3.16 -7.89 -2.79
N PHE A 11 2.25 -7.31 -1.99
CA PHE A 11 2.22 -5.87 -1.78
C PHE A 11 3.50 -5.35 -1.12
N LEU A 12 4.03 -6.06 -0.12
CA LEU A 12 5.28 -5.68 0.55
C LEU A 12 6.51 -5.83 -0.37
N ILE A 13 6.51 -6.85 -1.24
CA ILE A 13 7.53 -6.98 -2.29
C ILE A 13 7.47 -5.77 -3.23
N ILE A 14 6.26 -5.38 -3.66
CA ILE A 14 6.07 -4.22 -4.53
C ILE A 14 6.51 -2.92 -3.87
N ALA A 15 6.18 -2.72 -2.59
CA ALA A 15 6.56 -1.52 -1.84
C ALA A 15 8.08 -1.39 -1.68
N ARG A 16 8.84 -2.50 -1.70
CA ARG A 16 10.32 -2.51 -1.61
C ARG A 16 11.02 -2.38 -2.96
N ARG A 17 10.29 -2.30 -4.08
CA ARG A 17 10.93 -2.14 -5.39
C ARG A 17 11.55 -0.76 -5.53
N LYS A 18 12.67 -0.68 -6.26
CA LYS A 18 13.38 0.58 -6.58
C LYS A 18 12.50 1.62 -7.30
N ASP A 19 11.48 1.18 -8.03
CA ASP A 19 10.56 2.06 -8.76
C ASP A 19 9.34 2.50 -7.95
N ALA A 20 9.22 2.07 -6.70
CA ALA A 20 8.17 2.54 -5.79
C ALA A 20 8.50 3.97 -5.31
N GLN A 21 7.58 4.90 -5.57
CA GLN A 21 7.79 6.33 -5.32
C GLN A 21 7.09 6.80 -4.04
N SER A 22 5.86 6.34 -3.81
CA SER A 22 5.07 6.73 -2.64
C SER A 22 3.95 5.73 -2.35
N VAL A 23 3.49 5.74 -1.09
CA VAL A 23 2.29 5.03 -0.66
C VAL A 23 1.24 6.02 -0.22
N LYS A 24 0.08 5.97 -0.87
CA LYS A 24 -1.13 6.67 -0.45
C LYS A 24 -2.01 5.73 0.34
N ILE A 25 -2.26 6.05 1.60
CA ILE A 25 -3.15 5.29 2.48
C ILE A 25 -4.49 6.00 2.50
N LYS A 26 -5.46 5.45 1.76
CA LYS A 26 -6.83 5.94 1.76
C LYS A 26 -7.65 5.20 2.81
N LYS A 27 -8.16 5.91 3.81
CA LYS A 27 -9.17 5.35 4.73
C LYS A 27 -10.57 5.58 4.16
N ASN A 28 -11.36 4.53 4.08
CA ASN A 28 -12.81 4.55 3.84
C ASN A 28 -13.51 3.95 5.08
N ASN A 29 -14.84 4.06 5.17
CA ASN A 29 -15.61 3.65 6.37
C ASN A 29 -15.31 2.21 6.83
N ARG A 30 -15.30 1.24 5.90
CA ARG A 30 -15.10 -0.20 6.23
C ARG A 30 -13.78 -0.78 5.74
N GLN A 31 -13.00 0.00 4.97
CA GLN A 31 -11.85 -0.52 4.24
C GLN A 31 -10.73 0.52 4.24
N THR A 32 -9.49 0.07 4.37
CA THR A 32 -8.32 0.89 4.13
C THR A 32 -7.64 0.41 2.84
N LYS A 33 -7.37 1.33 1.92
CA LYS A 33 -6.69 1.03 0.66
C LYS A 33 -5.26 1.56 0.72
N PHE A 34 -4.29 0.67 0.61
CA PHE A 34 -2.88 1.02 0.47
C PHE A 34 -2.54 1.08 -1.00
N LYS A 35 -2.17 2.26 -1.50
CA LYS A 35 -1.94 2.51 -2.91
C LYS A 35 -0.47 2.86 -3.14
N VAL A 36 0.34 1.91 -3.60
CA VAL A 36 1.75 2.14 -3.98
C VAL A 36 1.81 2.67 -5.40
N ARG A 37 2.41 3.84 -5.58
CA ARG A 37 2.74 4.37 -6.89
C ARG A 37 4.10 3.83 -7.33
N CYS A 38 4.11 3.09 -8.44
CA CYS A 38 5.33 2.72 -9.16
C CYS A 38 5.44 3.53 -10.47
N SER A 39 6.52 3.33 -11.24
CA SER A 39 6.71 4.03 -12.53
C SER A 39 5.50 3.87 -13.47
N LYS A 40 5.07 2.63 -13.72
CA LYS A 40 4.01 2.32 -14.71
C LYS A 40 2.61 2.16 -14.11
N TYR A 41 2.51 1.57 -12.92
CA TYR A 41 1.24 1.14 -12.34
C TYR A 41 1.02 1.73 -10.95
N LEU A 42 -0.25 1.90 -10.61
CA LEU A 42 -0.68 2.13 -9.23
C LEU A 42 -1.19 0.81 -8.68
N TYR A 43 -0.49 0.24 -7.70
CA TYR A 43 -0.87 -1.01 -7.06
C TYR A 43 -1.71 -0.72 -5.82
N THR A 44 -2.90 -1.31 -5.74
CA THR A 44 -3.80 -1.12 -4.60
C THR A 44 -4.02 -2.44 -3.87
N LEU A 45 -3.72 -2.45 -2.57
CA LEU A 45 -4.14 -3.49 -1.63
C LEU A 45 -5.32 -2.96 -0.81
N VAL A 46 -6.40 -3.74 -0.71
CA VAL A 46 -7.58 -3.41 0.09
C VAL A 46 -7.56 -4.26 1.36
N VAL A 47 -7.63 -3.63 2.53
CA VAL A 47 -7.60 -4.30 3.83
C VAL A 47 -8.81 -3.86 4.64
N ASN A 48 -9.61 -4.82 5.11
CA ASN A 48 -10.82 -4.54 5.90
C ASN A 48 -10.55 -4.58 7.42
N ASP A 49 -9.56 -5.36 7.85
CA ASP A 49 -9.22 -5.56 9.27
C ASP A 49 -8.27 -4.48 9.78
N GLN A 50 -8.73 -3.71 10.77
CA GLN A 50 -7.96 -2.61 11.39
C GLN A 50 -6.68 -3.07 12.09
N SER A 51 -6.65 -4.29 12.64
CA SER A 51 -5.46 -4.85 13.28
C SER A 51 -4.36 -5.11 12.25
N LYS A 52 -4.75 -5.63 11.08
CA LYS A 52 -3.82 -5.80 9.94
C LYS A 52 -3.34 -4.48 9.37
N VAL A 53 -4.20 -3.46 9.32
CA VAL A 53 -3.83 -2.10 8.87
C VAL A 53 -2.70 -1.54 9.72
N LYS A 54 -2.79 -1.62 11.06
CA LYS A 54 -1.74 -1.12 11.96
C LYS A 54 -0.40 -1.82 11.74
N LYS A 55 -0.41 -3.16 11.66
CA LYS A 55 0.80 -3.96 11.39
C LYS A 55 1.40 -3.68 10.01
N LEU A 56 0.55 -3.55 9.00
CA LEU A 56 1.00 -3.27 7.63
C LEU A 56 1.65 -1.89 7.53
N LYS A 57 1.11 -0.86 8.20
CA LYS A 57 1.74 0.46 8.27
C LYS A 57 3.16 0.41 8.83
N GLN A 58 3.37 -0.39 9.88
CA GLN A 58 4.70 -0.57 10.50
C GLN A 58 5.66 -1.38 9.61
N SER A 59 5.13 -2.24 8.73
CA SER A 59 5.91 -3.07 7.82
C SER A 59 6.31 -2.37 6.52
N LEU A 60 5.85 -1.13 6.30
CA LEU A 60 6.22 -0.36 5.12
C LEU A 60 7.69 0.07 5.20
N PRO A 61 8.41 0.15 4.06
CA PRO A 61 9.77 0.66 4.04
C PRO A 61 9.82 2.11 4.56
N PRO A 62 10.74 2.46 5.48
CA PRO A 62 10.80 3.79 6.08
C PRO A 62 11.19 4.89 5.07
N GLU A 63 11.96 4.52 4.03
CA GLU A 63 12.38 5.42 2.95
C GLU A 63 11.23 5.81 2.01
N LEU A 64 10.13 5.05 2.02
CA LEU A 64 9.03 5.26 1.10
C LEU A 64 8.08 6.33 1.63
N LYS A 65 7.88 7.41 0.85
CA LYS A 65 7.02 8.52 1.24
C LYS A 65 5.58 8.04 1.49
N VAL A 66 5.07 8.24 2.71
CA VAL A 66 3.70 7.87 3.10
C VAL A 66 2.81 9.11 3.14
N GLU A 67 1.74 9.10 2.36
CA GLU A 67 0.71 10.15 2.33
C GLU A 67 -0.63 9.58 2.81
N ASN A 68 -1.30 10.24 3.76
CA ASN A 68 -2.64 9.83 4.24
C ASN A 68 -3.71 10.65 3.50
N ILE A 69 -4.75 9.97 2.98
CA ILE A 69 -5.85 10.55 2.18
C ILE A 69 -7.21 10.00 2.65
#